data_AF-A0A424WB20-F1
#
_entry.id   AF-A0A424WB20-F1
#
_cell.length_a   1.000
_cell.length_b   1.000
_cell.length_c   1.000
_cell.angle_alpha   90.00
_cell.angle_beta   90.00
_cell.angle_gamma   90.00
#
_symmetry.space_group_name_H-M   'P 1'
#
loop_
_entity.id
_entity.type
_entity.pdbx_description
1 polymer ?
#
loop_
_entity_poly.entity_id
_entity_poly.type
_entity_poly.pdbx_seq_one_letter_code
_entity_poly.pdbx_strand_id
1 'polypeptide(L)'
;AAGVALAPAAGVASAPVSAPQPVYRAAPPDATLRAVLARWADLAGWTFQPQHWAVDVDIPLSATAEFSGDFKSAVRELLGATELAERPLQPCFYGNRVLRVVPLAQSCTRMATPGGAAA
;
A
#
# COMPACT_ATOMS: atom_id res chain seq x y z
N ALA A 1 -12.42 -20.56 63.50
CA ALA A 1 -12.48 -21.23 62.19
C ALA A 1 -12.62 -20.15 61.12
N ALA A 2 -11.64 -20.00 60.23
CA ALA A 2 -11.69 -19.09 59.09
C ALA A 2 -11.45 -19.94 57.83
N GLY A 3 -12.50 -20.10 57.02
CA GLY A 3 -12.46 -20.89 55.79
C GLY A 3 -11.85 -20.07 54.65
N VAL A 4 -10.83 -20.61 54.01
CA VAL A 4 -10.23 -20.10 52.77
C VAL A 4 -11.19 -20.43 51.63
N ALA A 5 -11.70 -19.41 50.94
CA ALA A 5 -12.50 -19.58 49.73
C ALA A 5 -11.58 -19.69 48.50
N LEU A 6 -11.81 -20.74 47.71
CA LEU A 6 -11.05 -21.11 46.51
C LEU A 6 -11.24 -20.13 45.34
N ALA A 7 -10.16 -19.98 44.56
CA ALA A 7 -10.13 -19.31 43.26
C ALA A 7 -10.92 -20.05 42.18
N PRO A 8 -11.45 -19.33 41.17
CA PRO A 8 -11.72 -19.93 39.86
C PRO A 8 -10.56 -19.66 38.89
N ALA A 9 -9.94 -20.75 38.42
CA ALA A 9 -9.24 -20.77 37.14
C ALA A 9 -10.30 -20.72 36.04
N ALA A 10 -10.32 -19.66 35.23
CA ALA A 10 -11.24 -19.53 34.12
C ALA A 10 -10.49 -19.14 32.84
N GLY A 11 -10.40 -20.12 31.94
CA GLY A 11 -10.40 -19.93 30.50
C GLY A 11 -9.15 -19.32 29.89
N VAL A 12 -8.28 -20.17 29.35
CA VAL A 12 -7.49 -19.78 28.18
C VAL A 12 -8.48 -19.56 27.02
N ALA A 13 -8.93 -18.32 26.86
CA ALA A 13 -9.65 -17.91 25.67
C ALA A 13 -8.74 -18.19 24.47
N SER A 14 -9.10 -19.19 23.67
CA SER A 14 -8.50 -19.38 22.35
C SER A 14 -8.80 -18.12 21.56
N ALA A 15 -7.82 -17.21 21.50
CA ALA A 15 -7.88 -16.04 20.64
C ALA A 15 -8.23 -16.52 19.23
N PRO A 16 -9.17 -15.88 18.52
CA PRO A 16 -9.39 -16.21 17.12
C PRO A 16 -8.03 -16.04 16.42
N VAL A 17 -7.54 -17.10 15.79
CA VAL A 17 -6.39 -17.00 14.90
C VAL A 17 -6.81 -16.06 13.79
N SER A 18 -6.48 -14.79 13.95
CA SER A 18 -6.71 -13.76 12.94
C SER A 18 -6.02 -14.29 11.69
N ALA A 19 -6.78 -14.53 10.62
CA ALA A 19 -6.20 -14.96 9.35
C ALA A 19 -5.01 -14.02 9.05
N PRO A 20 -3.84 -14.55 8.65
CA PRO A 20 -2.66 -13.73 8.45
C PRO A 20 -3.02 -12.59 7.50
N GLN A 21 -3.01 -11.36 8.02
CA GLN A 21 -3.28 -10.19 7.20
C GLN A 21 -2.19 -10.12 6.12
N PRO A 22 -2.53 -9.81 4.87
CA PRO A 22 -1.52 -9.68 3.83
C PRO A 22 -0.52 -8.60 4.23
N VAL A 23 0.75 -8.96 4.32
CA VAL A 23 1.85 -8.04 4.60
C VAL A 23 2.41 -7.54 3.27
N TYR A 24 2.38 -6.23 3.09
CA TYR A 24 2.87 -5.54 1.90
C TYR A 24 4.29 -5.04 2.16
N ARG A 25 5.26 -5.77 1.62
CA ARG A 25 6.68 -5.45 1.75
C ARG A 25 7.22 -4.76 0.51
N ALA A 26 7.83 -3.61 0.68
CA ALA A 26 8.60 -2.89 -0.34
C ALA A 26 10.07 -3.19 -0.05
N ALA A 27 10.65 -4.21 -0.68
CA ALA A 27 12.02 -4.65 -0.44
C ALA A 27 12.64 -5.21 -1.73
N PRO A 28 13.97 -5.34 -1.81
CA PRO A 28 14.62 -6.12 -2.86
C PRO A 28 13.98 -7.52 -2.95
N PRO A 29 13.69 -8.05 -4.16
CA PRO A 29 14.27 -7.69 -5.45
C PRO A 29 13.55 -6.55 -6.21
N ASP A 30 12.52 -5.94 -5.64
CA ASP A 30 11.80 -4.85 -6.29
C ASP A 30 12.72 -3.61 -6.42
N ALA A 31 13.19 -3.32 -7.64
CA ALA A 31 14.14 -2.23 -7.88
C ALA A 31 13.49 -0.84 -7.88
N THR A 32 12.20 -0.76 -8.19
CA THR A 32 11.47 0.51 -8.34
C THR A 32 10.15 0.49 -7.59
N LEU A 33 9.68 1.66 -7.15
CA LEU A 33 8.36 1.85 -6.55
C LEU A 33 7.25 1.30 -7.44
N ARG A 34 7.37 1.46 -8.77
CA ARG A 34 6.42 0.93 -9.73
C ARG A 34 6.36 -0.61 -9.69
N ALA A 35 7.51 -1.28 -9.58
CA ALA A 35 7.56 -2.75 -9.47
C ALA A 35 6.88 -3.24 -8.18
N VAL A 36 7.17 -2.59 -7.04
CA VAL A 36 6.50 -2.88 -5.76
C VAL A 36 4.98 -2.76 -5.88
N LEU A 37 4.49 -1.65 -6.45
CA LEU A 37 3.05 -1.40 -6.59
C LEU A 37 2.38 -2.36 -7.56
N ALA A 38 3.05 -2.75 -8.65
CA ALA A 38 2.54 -3.76 -9.57
C ALA A 38 2.36 -5.11 -8.86
N ARG A 39 3.35 -5.52 -8.07
CA ARG A 39 3.29 -6.75 -7.27
C ARG A 39 2.15 -6.71 -6.24
N TRP A 40 2.02 -5.60 -5.52
CA TRP A 40 0.98 -5.47 -4.51
C TRP A 40 -0.42 -5.43 -5.12
N ALA A 41 -0.56 -4.78 -6.27
CA ALA A 41 -1.83 -4.72 -6.98
C ALA A 41 -2.26 -6.12 -7.44
N ASP A 42 -1.34 -6.91 -8.01
CA ASP A 42 -1.60 -8.30 -8.39
C ASP A 42 -2.05 -9.15 -7.19
N LEU A 43 -1.33 -9.07 -6.08
CA LEU A 43 -1.67 -9.77 -4.83
C LEU A 43 -3.06 -9.40 -4.28
N ALA A 44 -3.46 -8.14 -4.43
CA ALA A 44 -4.73 -7.62 -3.93
C ALA A 44 -5.88 -7.69 -4.95
N GLY A 45 -5.64 -8.18 -6.17
CA GLY A 45 -6.63 -8.18 -7.26
C GLY A 45 -6.97 -6.78 -7.80
N TRP A 46 -6.03 -5.84 -7.70
CA TRP A 46 -6.10 -4.50 -8.28
C TRP A 46 -5.39 -4.45 -9.63
N THR A 47 -5.93 -3.66 -10.55
CA THR A 47 -5.30 -3.40 -11.84
C THR A 47 -4.36 -2.21 -11.72
N PHE A 48 -3.06 -2.49 -11.85
CA PHE A 48 -2.02 -1.47 -11.97
C PHE A 48 -1.15 -1.82 -13.19
N GLN A 49 -1.17 -0.94 -14.18
CA GLN A 49 -0.43 -1.13 -15.44
C GLN A 49 0.50 0.07 -15.67
N PRO A 50 1.50 -0.05 -16.57
CA PRO A 50 2.38 1.07 -16.89
C PRO A 50 1.64 2.34 -17.32
N GLN A 51 0.50 2.21 -17.99
CA GLN A 51 -0.38 3.34 -18.36
C GLN A 51 -1.01 4.08 -17.17
N HIS A 52 -1.07 3.45 -15.99
CA HIS A 52 -1.59 4.05 -14.76
C HIS A 52 -0.50 4.72 -13.92
N TRP A 53 0.73 4.76 -14.43
CA TRP A 53 1.85 5.47 -13.83
C TRP A 53 2.06 6.78 -14.59
N ALA A 54 1.68 7.90 -13.97
CA ALA A 54 1.78 9.22 -14.61
C ALA A 54 3.08 9.96 -14.28
N VAL A 55 4.13 9.25 -13.85
CA VAL A 55 5.45 9.81 -13.59
C VAL A 55 6.35 9.42 -14.76
N ASP A 56 7.06 10.38 -15.34
CA ASP A 56 7.92 10.14 -16.51
C ASP A 56 9.07 9.16 -16.26
N VAL A 57 9.43 8.95 -14.99
CA VAL A 57 10.54 8.09 -14.58
C VAL A 57 10.10 7.06 -13.55
N ASP A 58 10.77 5.92 -13.54
CA ASP A 58 10.71 4.98 -12.42
C ASP A 58 11.50 5.55 -11.23
N ILE A 59 10.87 5.56 -10.06
CA ILE A 59 11.55 5.96 -8.82
C ILE A 59 12.21 4.71 -8.21
N PRO A 60 13.53 4.72 -7.99
CA PRO A 60 14.22 3.59 -7.35
C PRO A 60 13.74 3.41 -5.91
N LEU A 61 13.70 2.17 -5.45
CA LEU A 61 13.38 1.87 -4.06
C LEU A 61 14.60 2.19 -3.18
N SER A 62 14.64 3.38 -2.57
CA SER A 62 15.78 3.80 -1.72
C SER A 62 15.78 3.15 -0.33
N ALA A 63 14.63 2.68 0.15
CA ALA A 63 14.49 2.10 1.49
C ALA A 63 13.53 0.91 1.48
N THR A 64 13.78 -0.05 2.38
CA THR A 64 12.85 -1.15 2.63
C THR A 64 11.77 -0.73 3.62
N ALA A 65 10.52 -1.05 3.31
CA ALA A 65 9.38 -0.77 4.20
C ALA A 65 8.41 -1.96 4.23
N GLU A 66 7.77 -2.18 5.36
CA GLU A 66 6.77 -3.24 5.55
C GLU A 66 5.49 -2.62 6.11
N PHE A 67 4.37 -2.89 5.44
CA PHE A 67 3.07 -2.36 5.80
C PHE A 67 2.12 -3.52 6.05
N SER A 68 1.42 -3.48 7.18
CA SER A 68 0.39 -4.44 7.54
C SER A 68 -0.99 -3.84 7.30
N GLY A 69 -1.95 -4.65 6.85
CA GLY A 69 -3.34 -4.25 6.67
C GLY A 69 -3.80 -4.32 5.22
N ASP A 70 -4.71 -3.42 4.83
CA ASP A 70 -5.30 -3.40 3.49
C ASP A 70 -4.36 -2.79 2.43
N PHE A 71 -4.52 -3.24 1.19
CA PHE A 71 -3.79 -2.73 0.02
C PHE A 71 -3.83 -1.19 -0.07
N LYS A 72 -5.01 -0.57 0.11
CA LYS A 72 -5.14 0.89 -0.01
C LYS A 72 -4.34 1.62 1.05
N SER A 73 -4.33 1.10 2.28
CA SER A 73 -3.59 1.68 3.40
C SER A 73 -2.09 1.54 3.16
N ALA A 74 -1.62 0.34 2.80
CA ALA A 74 -0.22 0.11 2.48
C ALA A 74 0.29 1.02 1.35
N VAL A 75 -0.47 1.16 0.27
CA VAL A 75 -0.11 2.03 -0.87
C VAL A 75 -0.08 3.51 -0.47
N ARG A 76 -1.05 3.95 0.36
CA ARG A 76 -1.06 5.33 0.87
C ARG A 76 0.14 5.61 1.76
N GLU A 77 0.50 4.70 2.65
CA GLU A 77 1.66 4.87 3.52
C GLU A 77 2.97 4.87 2.73
N LEU A 78 3.12 3.97 1.75
CA LEU A 78 4.30 3.92 0.89
C LEU A 78 4.47 5.21 0.07
N LEU A 79 3.40 5.72 -0.54
CA LEU A 79 3.45 6.95 -1.33
C LEU A 79 3.49 8.20 -0.44
N GLY A 80 2.87 8.17 0.73
CA GLY A 80 2.99 9.20 1.77
C GLY A 80 4.44 9.36 2.25
N ALA A 81 5.16 8.24 2.42
CA ALA A 81 6.59 8.28 2.71
C ALA A 81 7.42 8.93 1.58
N THR A 82 6.90 8.98 0.35
CA THR A 82 7.54 9.71 -0.76
C THR A 82 7.20 11.20 -0.77
N GLU A 83 6.31 11.70 0.10
CA GLU A 83 6.02 13.15 0.18
C GLU A 83 7.24 13.98 0.56
N LEU A 84 8.15 13.41 1.35
CA LEU A 84 9.42 14.01 1.73
C LEU A 84 10.54 13.78 0.70
N ALA A 85 10.29 12.97 -0.33
CA ALA A 85 11.24 12.74 -1.41
C ALA A 85 11.20 13.88 -2.44
N GLU A 86 12.19 13.91 -3.34
CA GLU A 86 12.25 14.89 -4.44
C GLU A 86 11.01 14.88 -5.36
N ARG A 87 10.25 13.79 -5.37
CA ARG A 87 9.09 13.58 -6.24
C ARG A 87 7.92 13.01 -5.43
N PRO A 88 7.10 13.85 -4.78
CA PRO A 88 5.97 13.40 -4.00
C PRO A 88 4.90 12.81 -4.91
N LEU A 89 4.39 11.63 -4.55
CA LEU A 89 3.39 10.89 -5.31
C LEU A 89 2.13 10.68 -4.48
N GLN A 90 0.99 10.54 -5.15
CA GLN A 90 -0.27 10.17 -4.53
C GLN A 90 -0.95 8.99 -5.24
N PRO A 91 -1.65 8.12 -4.48
CA PRO A 91 -2.48 7.08 -5.06
C PRO A 91 -3.90 7.57 -5.37
N CYS A 92 -4.35 7.28 -6.58
CA CYS A 92 -5.72 7.44 -7.03
C CYS A 92 -6.38 6.06 -7.15
N PHE A 93 -7.36 5.77 -6.29
CA PHE A 93 -8.11 4.52 -6.33
C PHE A 93 -9.45 4.73 -7.03
N TYR A 94 -9.73 3.93 -8.05
CA TYR A 94 -11.02 3.94 -8.74
C TYR A 94 -11.93 2.79 -8.26
N GLY A 95 -13.24 2.96 -8.41
CA GLY A 95 -14.25 1.98 -7.99
C GLY A 95 -14.18 0.63 -8.71
N ASN A 96 -13.55 0.58 -9.89
CA ASN A 96 -13.30 -0.63 -10.69
C ASN A 96 -11.98 -1.33 -10.32
N ARG A 97 -11.47 -1.14 -9.10
CA ARG A 97 -10.20 -1.72 -8.61
C ARG A 97 -8.98 -1.36 -9.47
N VAL A 98 -8.99 -0.17 -10.07
CA VAL A 98 -7.81 0.38 -10.75
C VAL A 98 -7.04 1.29 -9.79
N LEU A 99 -5.74 1.03 -9.64
CA LEU A 99 -4.81 1.94 -8.99
C LEU A 99 -4.13 2.78 -10.07
N ARG A 100 -4.12 4.10 -9.89
CA ARG A 100 -3.29 5.04 -10.66
C ARG A 100 -2.41 5.82 -9.71
N VAL A 101 -1.18 6.05 -10.12
CA VAL A 101 -0.21 6.85 -9.36
C VAL A 101 0.09 8.10 -10.15
N VAL A 102 -0.06 9.24 -9.50
CA VAL A 102 0.20 10.56 -10.09
C VAL A 102 1.09 11.36 -9.14
N PRO A 103 1.82 12.37 -9.64
CA PRO A 103 2.48 13.33 -8.77
C PRO A 103 1.50 13.96 -7.79
N LEU A 104 1.92 14.25 -6.57
CA LEU A 104 1.06 14.86 -5.55
C LEU A 104 0.44 16.17 -6.02
N ALA A 105 1.15 16.95 -6.85
CA ALA A 105 0.64 18.18 -7.45
C ALA A 105 -0.46 17.97 -8.52
N GLN A 106 -0.62 16.75 -9.03
CA GLN A 106 -1.61 16.41 -10.04
C GLN A 106 -2.90 15.87 -9.40
N SER A 107 -4.04 16.20 -9.99
CA SER A 107 -5.34 15.75 -9.49
C SER A 107 -5.69 14.34 -10.00
N CYS A 108 -6.41 13.56 -9.17
CA CYS A 108 -6.97 12.25 -9.52
C CYS A 108 -8.14 12.31 -10.53
N THR A 109 -8.10 13.25 -11.48
CA THR A 109 -9.14 13.40 -12.50
C THR A 109 -9.14 12.20 -13.45
N ARG A 110 -10.35 11.75 -13.83
CA ARG A 110 -10.62 10.57 -14.66
C ARG A 110 -10.05 10.65 -16.09
N MET A 111 -9.49 11.78 -16.50
CA MET A 111 -8.94 11.97 -17.83
C MET A 111 -7.60 12.67 -17.75
N ALA A 112 -6.56 11.96 -18.14
CA ALA A 112 -5.55 12.46 -19.06
C ALA A 112 -4.68 11.26 -19.43
N THR A 113 -4.90 10.73 -20.63
CA THR A 113 -3.83 10.16 -21.44
C THR A 113 -2.60 11.07 -21.30
N PRO A 114 -1.43 10.60 -20.85
CA PRO A 114 -0.21 11.39 -20.98
C PRO A 114 0.18 11.32 -22.45
N GLY A 115 -0.47 12.15 -23.25
CA GLY A 115 -0.23 12.32 -24.68
C GLY A 115 0.04 13.78 -24.96
N GLY A 116 1.25 14.23 -24.63
CA GLY A 116 1.96 15.38 -25.19
C GLY A 116 1.22 16.72 -25.32
N ALA A 117 1.75 17.75 -24.66
CA ALA A 117 1.87 19.09 -25.24
C ALA A 117 2.82 19.93 -24.39
N ALA A 118 4.12 19.74 -24.62
CA ALA A 118 5.05 20.86 -24.60
C ALA A 118 4.98 21.47 -26.00
N ALA A 119 4.51 22.72 -26.11
CA ALA A 119 4.90 23.70 -27.11
C ALA A 119 4.39 25.08 -26.65
#